data_AF-A0A7W3NKM2-F1
#
_entry.id   AF-A0A7W3NKM2-F1
#
_cell.length_a   1.000
_cell.length_b   1.000
_cell.length_c   1.000
_cell.angle_alpha   90.00
_cell.angle_beta   90.00
_cell.angle_gamma   90.00
#
_symmetry.space_group_name_H-M   'P 1'
#
loop_
_entity.id
_entity.type
_entity.pdbx_description
1 polymer ?
#
loop_
_entity_poly.entity_id
_entity_poly.type
_entity_poly.pdbx_seq_one_letter_code
_entity_poly.pdbx_strand_id
1 'polypeptide(L)'
;MELQPGHGATGLVETLKAERFQASSRDHRVTEAFRRWSTCMARQGYRVKDPLNAAPASMSRPAPTPAEIKQARPRRTPHASVPPTWSGTWFAVESAHQLGVVKQHARDLDRAAAARRTLAARVHRLLEQYGAGAHHVPGRR
;
A
#
# COMPACT_ATOMS: atom_id res chain seq x y z
N MET A 1 25.03 0.10 -4.67
CA MET A 1 23.67 0.53 -4.31
C MET A 1 22.71 -0.36 -5.08
N GLU A 2 22.25 -1.44 -4.45
CA GLU A 2 21.38 -2.42 -5.09
C GLU A 2 19.97 -1.85 -5.27
N LEU A 3 19.44 -1.95 -6.48
CA LEU A 3 18.07 -1.55 -6.80
C LEU A 3 17.12 -2.64 -6.26
N GLN A 4 16.48 -2.38 -5.12
CA GLN A 4 15.40 -3.25 -4.67
C GLN A 4 14.29 -3.31 -5.74
N PRO A 5 13.73 -4.50 -6.03
CA PRO A 5 12.61 -4.63 -6.95
C PRO A 5 11.46 -3.71 -6.52
N GLY A 6 11.12 -2.74 -7.36
CA GLY A 6 10.11 -1.72 -7.07
C GLY A 6 10.64 -0.30 -7.01
N HIS A 7 11.90 -0.09 -6.65
CA HIS A 7 12.52 1.22 -6.50
C HIS A 7 13.14 1.64 -7.83
N GLY A 8 12.69 2.76 -8.40
CA GLY A 8 13.33 3.34 -9.57
C GLY A 8 14.79 3.73 -9.27
N ALA A 9 15.59 4.02 -10.30
CA ALA A 9 17.00 4.39 -10.15
C ALA A 9 17.26 5.56 -9.18
N THR A 10 16.24 6.38 -8.91
CA THR A 10 16.29 7.55 -8.02
C THR A 10 15.57 7.36 -6.68
N GLY A 11 14.79 6.28 -6.48
CA GLY A 11 13.97 6.07 -5.28
C GLY A 11 12.89 7.14 -5.02
N LEU A 12 12.69 8.07 -5.96
CA LEU A 12 11.85 9.26 -5.78
C LEU A 12 10.41 8.91 -5.41
N VAL A 13 9.82 7.93 -6.10
CA VAL A 13 8.42 7.54 -5.87
C VAL A 13 8.24 7.01 -4.45
N GLU A 14 9.20 6.24 -3.96
CA GLU A 14 9.17 5.63 -2.64
C GLU A 14 9.36 6.66 -1.54
N THR A 15 10.30 7.60 -1.72
CA THR A 15 10.46 8.76 -0.82
C THR A 15 9.17 9.57 -0.74
N LEU A 16 8.59 9.94 -1.89
CA LEU A 16 7.36 10.74 -1.92
C LEU A 16 6.19 10.01 -1.26
N LYS A 17 6.03 8.70 -1.52
CA LYS A 17 5.02 7.87 -0.85
C LYS A 17 5.22 7.84 0.67
N ALA A 18 6.45 7.58 1.11
CA ALA A 18 6.77 7.49 2.54
C ALA A 18 6.50 8.82 3.26
N GLU A 19 6.93 9.95 2.67
CA GLU A 19 6.68 11.28 3.24
C GLU A 19 5.19 11.60 3.35
N ARG A 20 4.39 11.32 2.31
CA ARG A 20 2.96 11.65 2.34
C ARG A 20 2.16 10.72 3.25
N PHE A 21 2.57 9.46 3.37
CA PHE A 21 2.06 8.57 4.40
C PHE A 21 2.39 9.08 5.82
N GLN A 22 3.63 9.52 6.06
CA GLN A 22 4.00 10.10 7.36
C GLN A 22 3.24 11.40 7.65
N ALA A 23 3.00 12.24 6.65
CA ALA A 23 2.16 13.43 6.80
C ALA A 23 0.70 13.09 7.12
N SER A 24 0.09 12.16 6.37
CA SER A 24 -1.32 11.76 6.57
C SER A 24 -1.54 11.11 7.94
N SER A 25 -0.62 10.24 8.38
CA SER A 25 -0.68 9.59 9.70
C SER A 25 -0.59 10.56 10.89
N ARG A 26 -0.03 11.76 10.68
CA ARG A 26 0.07 12.83 11.70
C ARG A 26 -1.03 13.89 11.57
N ASP A 27 -1.86 13.83 10.52
CA ASP A 27 -2.95 14.78 10.33
C ASP A 27 -4.00 14.60 11.43
N HIS A 28 -4.38 15.70 12.08
CA HIS A 28 -5.30 15.69 13.21
C HIS A 28 -6.65 15.02 12.89
N ARG A 29 -7.13 15.12 11.64
CA ARG A 29 -8.37 14.49 11.17
C ARG A 29 -8.24 12.96 11.19
N VAL A 30 -7.07 12.45 10.82
CA VAL A 30 -6.75 11.02 10.81
C VAL A 30 -6.58 10.51 12.23
N THR A 31 -5.81 11.21 13.07
CA THR A 31 -5.59 10.78 14.45
C THR A 31 -6.89 10.79 15.27
N GLU A 32 -7.77 11.76 15.03
CA GLU A 32 -9.09 11.82 15.69
C GLU A 32 -10.00 10.68 15.20
N ALA A 33 -9.99 10.39 13.90
CA ALA A 33 -10.73 9.26 13.35
C ALA A 33 -10.24 7.91 13.91
N PHE A 34 -8.92 7.72 14.05
CA PHE A 34 -8.33 6.55 14.68
C PHE A 34 -8.77 6.43 16.14
N ARG A 35 -8.71 7.53 16.90
CA ARG A 35 -9.14 7.55 18.31
C ARG A 35 -10.60 7.16 18.48
N ARG A 36 -11.49 7.67 17.63
CA ARG A 36 -12.92 7.31 17.62
C ARG A 36 -13.12 5.82 17.34
N TRP A 37 -12.39 5.28 16.36
CA TRP A 37 -12.42 3.86 16.05
C TRP A 37 -11.90 3.00 17.20
N SER A 38 -10.76 3.33 17.82
CA SER A 38 -10.20 2.56 18.94
C SER A 38 -11.13 2.58 20.17
N THR A 39 -11.79 3.71 20.42
CA THR A 39 -12.82 3.82 21.47
C THR A 39 -14.00 2.88 21.20
N CYS A 40 -14.41 2.77 19.93
CA CYS A 40 -15.46 1.85 19.50
C CYS A 40 -15.04 0.37 19.69
N MET A 41 -13.79 0.04 19.38
CA MET A 41 -13.23 -1.31 19.61
C MET A 41 -13.16 -1.64 21.10
N ALA A 42 -12.75 -0.70 21.94
CA ALA A 42 -12.69 -0.88 23.40
C ALA A 42 -14.06 -1.16 24.02
N ARG A 43 -15.13 -0.48 23.56
CA ARG A 43 -16.51 -0.77 23.97
C ARG A 43 -16.98 -2.18 23.62
N GLN A 44 -16.34 -2.82 22.65
CA GLN A 44 -16.61 -4.20 22.23
C GLN A 44 -15.65 -5.21 22.89
N GLY A 45 -14.81 -4.76 23.82
CA GLY A 45 -13.86 -5.61 24.54
C GLY A 45 -12.51 -5.79 23.85
N TYR A 46 -12.24 -5.11 22.74
CA TYR A 46 -10.97 -5.19 22.03
C TYR A 46 -10.00 -4.09 22.46
N ARG A 47 -8.76 -4.45 22.77
CA ARG A 47 -7.69 -3.49 23.09
C ARG A 47 -6.78 -3.30 21.89
N VAL A 48 -7.17 -2.39 21.00
CA VAL A 48 -6.38 -2.04 19.82
C VAL A 48 -6.12 -0.54 19.83
N LYS A 49 -4.84 -0.14 19.75
CA LYS A 49 -4.42 1.26 19.88
C LYS A 49 -4.90 2.11 18.71
N ASP A 50 -4.74 1.61 17.49
CA ASP A 50 -5.13 2.26 16.26
C ASP A 50 -5.30 1.20 15.15
N PRO A 51 -5.95 1.53 14.03
CA PRO A 51 -6.21 0.59 12.94
C PRO A 51 -4.95 -0.02 12.30
N LEU A 52 -3.81 0.67 12.35
CA LEU A 52 -2.56 0.19 11.76
C LEU A 52 -1.88 -0.88 12.62
N ASN A 53 -2.10 -0.82 13.92
CA ASN A 53 -1.65 -1.82 14.88
C ASN A 53 -2.73 -2.90 15.15
N ALA A 54 -3.75 -3.01 14.29
CA ALA A 54 -4.83 -3.98 14.42
C ALA A 54 -4.55 -5.33 13.74
N ALA A 55 -3.45 -5.44 12.99
CA ALA A 55 -3.11 -6.64 12.24
C ALA A 55 -2.81 -7.83 13.19
N PRO A 56 -3.47 -8.98 12.98
CA PRO A 56 -3.24 -10.16 13.82
C PRO A 56 -1.96 -10.91 13.42
N ALA A 57 -1.39 -11.69 14.35
CA ALA A 57 -0.27 -12.59 14.08
C ALA A 57 -0.61 -13.68 13.03
N SER A 58 -1.89 -13.91 12.77
CA SER A 58 -2.39 -14.85 11.77
C SER A 58 -2.21 -14.40 10.31
N MET A 59 -1.62 -13.23 10.04
CA MET A 59 -1.38 -12.74 8.67
C MET A 59 -0.56 -13.72 7.80
N SER A 60 0.19 -14.64 8.42
CA SER A 60 0.94 -15.70 7.74
C SER A 60 0.12 -17.00 7.51
N ARG A 61 -1.13 -17.06 7.98
CA ARG A 61 -2.00 -18.23 7.86
C ARG A 61 -2.87 -18.14 6.59
N PRO A 62 -3.26 -19.27 5.97
CA PRO A 62 -4.10 -19.27 4.77
C PRO A 62 -5.51 -18.68 4.96
N ALA A 63 -6.01 -18.65 6.20
CA ALA A 63 -7.34 -18.16 6.53
C ALA A 63 -7.37 -17.48 7.91
N PRO A 64 -8.21 -16.45 8.10
CA PRO A 64 -8.39 -15.80 9.39
C PRO A 64 -9.11 -16.72 10.39
N THR A 65 -8.83 -16.54 11.67
CA THR A 65 -9.53 -17.27 12.73
C THR A 65 -10.96 -16.72 12.92
N PRO A 66 -11.88 -17.50 13.49
CA PRO A 66 -13.21 -17.00 13.85
C PRO A 66 -13.17 -15.76 14.77
N ALA A 67 -12.17 -15.67 15.64
CA ALA A 67 -11.97 -14.51 16.52
C ALA A 67 -11.61 -13.25 15.72
N GLU A 68 -10.73 -13.37 14.71
CA GLU A 68 -10.37 -12.27 13.82
C GLU A 68 -11.55 -11.84 12.95
N ILE A 69 -12.33 -12.79 12.42
CA ILE A 69 -13.56 -12.48 11.67
C ILE A 69 -14.55 -11.73 12.57
N LYS A 70 -14.68 -12.13 13.85
CA LYS A 70 -15.54 -11.46 14.83
C LYS A 70 -15.04 -10.04 15.12
N GLN A 71 -13.73 -9.85 15.29
CA GLN A 71 -13.11 -8.54 15.52
C GLN A 71 -13.27 -7.61 14.30
N ALA A 72 -13.14 -8.14 13.09
CA ALA A 72 -13.29 -7.39 11.84
C ALA A 72 -14.76 -7.03 11.52
N ARG A 73 -15.72 -7.71 12.17
CA ARG A 73 -17.16 -7.48 12.00
C ARG A 73 -17.76 -6.94 13.30
N PRO A 74 -17.50 -5.68 13.67
CA PRO A 74 -18.19 -5.04 14.77
C PRO A 74 -19.68 -4.91 14.40
N ARG A 75 -20.45 -5.96 14.66
CA ARG A 75 -21.91 -5.96 14.57
C ARG A 75 -22.39 -4.81 15.47
N ARG A 76 -23.00 -3.78 14.87
CA ARG A 76 -23.83 -2.75 15.55
C ARG A 76 -23.14 -1.52 16.16
N THR A 77 -22.06 -0.99 15.58
CA THR A 77 -21.63 0.38 15.96
C THR A 77 -21.85 1.37 14.81
N PRO A 78 -22.77 2.34 14.97
CA PRO A 78 -23.05 3.36 13.94
C PRO A 78 -21.79 4.07 13.44
N HIS A 79 -20.76 4.25 14.27
CA HIS A 79 -19.52 4.93 13.88
C HIS A 79 -18.59 4.12 12.95
N ALA A 80 -18.76 2.79 12.85
CA ALA A 80 -18.03 1.97 11.87
C ALA A 80 -18.76 1.92 10.51
N SER A 81 -20.03 2.32 10.47
CA SER A 81 -20.93 2.14 9.32
C SER A 81 -21.51 3.44 8.76
N VAL A 82 -21.43 4.56 9.50
CA VAL A 82 -21.90 5.89 9.08
C VAL A 82 -20.69 6.71 8.59
N PRO A 83 -20.72 7.23 7.35
CA PRO A 83 -19.63 8.02 6.79
C PRO A 83 -19.39 9.36 7.53
N PRO A 84 -18.15 9.87 7.54
CA PRO A 84 -16.94 9.19 7.06
C PRO A 84 -16.39 8.23 8.13
N THR A 85 -16.16 6.97 7.75
CA THR A 85 -15.41 6.02 8.56
C THR A 85 -13.97 6.49 8.73
N TRP A 86 -13.20 5.88 9.64
CA TRP A 86 -11.78 6.20 9.79
C TRP A 86 -11.01 6.00 8.48
N SER A 87 -11.34 4.94 7.73
CA SER A 87 -10.72 4.63 6.45
C SER A 87 -11.08 5.65 5.38
N GLY A 88 -12.34 6.11 5.34
CA GLY A 88 -12.78 7.16 4.41
C GLY A 88 -12.12 8.51 4.72
N THR A 89 -12.01 8.87 6.00
CA THR A 89 -11.33 10.09 6.44
C THR A 89 -9.85 10.04 6.05
N TRP A 90 -9.18 8.93 6.32
CA TRP A 90 -7.76 8.79 6.00
C TRP A 90 -7.51 8.76 4.50
N PHE A 91 -8.33 8.04 3.72
CA PHE A 91 -8.25 8.04 2.26
C PHE A 91 -8.34 9.46 1.69
N ALA A 92 -9.32 10.25 2.15
CA ALA A 92 -9.49 11.62 1.67
C ALA A 92 -8.28 12.52 2.01
N VAL A 93 -7.78 12.43 3.23
CA VAL A 93 -6.61 13.20 3.71
C VAL A 93 -5.36 12.83 2.92
N GLU A 94 -5.04 11.54 2.85
CA GLU A 94 -3.82 11.08 2.19
C GLU A 94 -3.87 11.34 0.68
N SER A 95 -5.02 11.11 0.05
CA SER A 95 -5.19 11.41 -1.37
C SER A 95 -4.97 12.90 -1.66
N ALA A 96 -5.43 13.80 -0.79
CA ALA A 96 -5.17 15.23 -0.95
C ALA A 96 -3.66 15.55 -0.90
N HIS A 97 -2.91 14.94 0.02
CA HIS A 97 -1.45 15.07 0.08
C HIS A 97 -0.75 14.49 -1.15
N GLN A 98 -1.15 13.29 -1.57
CA GLN A 98 -0.57 12.60 -2.72
C GLN A 98 -0.85 13.35 -4.03
N LEU A 99 -2.08 13.84 -4.24
CA LEU A 99 -2.44 14.65 -5.41
C LEU A 99 -1.66 15.96 -5.46
N GLY A 100 -1.42 16.60 -4.31
CA GLY A 100 -0.56 17.79 -4.23
C GLY A 100 0.86 17.50 -4.70
N VAL A 101 1.45 16.40 -4.24
CA VAL A 101 2.80 15.97 -4.65
C VAL A 101 2.87 15.58 -6.11
N VAL A 102 1.86 14.87 -6.63
CA VAL A 102 1.82 14.51 -8.05
C VAL A 102 1.84 15.77 -8.91
N LYS A 103 1.10 16.81 -8.53
CA LYS A 103 1.14 18.11 -9.23
C LYS A 103 2.50 18.79 -9.13
N GLN A 104 3.11 18.79 -7.94
CA GLN A 104 4.42 19.42 -7.70
C GLN A 104 5.57 18.73 -8.43
N HIS A 105 5.53 17.40 -8.54
CA HIS A 105 6.59 16.57 -9.10
C HIS A 105 6.22 15.94 -10.45
N ALA A 106 5.23 16.47 -11.16
CA ALA A 106 4.68 15.86 -12.37
C ALA A 106 5.76 15.45 -13.39
N ARG A 107 6.69 16.38 -13.70
CA ARG A 107 7.79 16.13 -14.64
C ARG A 107 8.75 15.05 -14.16
N ASP A 108 9.04 15.00 -12.86
CA ASP A 108 9.96 14.00 -12.29
C ASP A 108 9.31 12.62 -12.28
N LEU A 109 8.01 12.57 -11.97
CA LEU A 109 7.21 11.35 -12.01
C LEU A 109 7.04 10.83 -13.43
N ASP A 110 6.86 11.70 -14.43
CA ASP A 110 6.82 11.33 -15.84
C ASP A 110 8.15 10.72 -16.29
N ARG A 111 9.28 11.33 -15.90
CA ARG A 111 10.62 10.77 -16.16
C ARG A 111 10.81 9.41 -15.50
N ALA A 112 10.40 9.26 -14.24
CA ALA A 112 10.47 7.98 -13.53
C ALA A 112 9.59 6.91 -14.21
N ALA A 113 8.39 7.27 -14.66
CA ALA A 113 7.48 6.37 -15.37
C ALA A 113 8.04 5.95 -16.74
N ALA A 114 8.66 6.88 -17.48
CA ALA A 114 9.33 6.57 -18.75
C ALA A 114 10.50 5.60 -18.55
N ALA A 115 11.38 5.87 -17.57
CA ALA A 115 12.50 5.00 -17.24
C ALA A 115 12.05 3.57 -16.87
N ARG A 116 10.98 3.45 -16.06
CA ARG A 116 10.39 2.14 -15.71
C ARG A 116 9.85 1.40 -16.94
N ARG A 117 9.17 2.10 -17.86
CA ARG A 117 8.66 1.51 -19.11
C ARG A 117 9.79 1.01 -20.00
N THR A 118 10.86 1.78 -20.15
CA THR A 118 12.06 1.37 -20.91
C THR A 118 12.72 0.13 -20.31
N LEU A 119 12.86 0.09 -18.98
CA LEU A 119 13.43 -1.08 -18.29
C LEU A 119 12.55 -2.31 -18.49
N ALA A 120 11.24 -2.19 -18.30
CA ALA A 120 10.30 -3.31 -18.49
C ALA A 120 10.37 -3.86 -19.92
N ALA A 121 10.37 -3.01 -20.94
CA ALA A 121 10.50 -3.42 -22.33
C ALA A 121 11.82 -4.17 -22.60
N ARG A 122 12.93 -3.72 -21.99
CA ARG A 122 14.23 -4.40 -22.09
C ARG A 122 14.19 -5.78 -21.44
N VAL A 123 13.61 -5.89 -20.24
CA VAL A 123 13.45 -7.17 -19.54
C VAL A 123 12.62 -8.14 -20.36
N HIS A 124 11.46 -7.70 -20.89
CA HIS A 124 10.63 -8.54 -21.76
C HIS A 124 11.40 -9.05 -22.98
N ARG A 125 12.13 -8.19 -23.68
CA ARG A 125 12.94 -8.58 -24.84
C ARG A 125 14.00 -9.62 -24.48
N LEU A 126 14.69 -9.45 -23.34
CA LEU A 126 15.68 -10.42 -22.88
C LEU A 126 15.02 -11.76 -22.55
N LEU A 127 13.89 -11.75 -21.85
CA LEU A 127 13.14 -12.98 -21.54
C LEU A 127 12.69 -13.71 -22.82
N GLU A 128 12.26 -12.99 -23.85
CA GLU A 128 11.93 -13.59 -25.15
C GLU A 128 13.16 -14.18 -25.84
N GLN A 129 14.28 -13.46 -25.87
CA GLN A 129 15.53 -13.92 -26.48
C GLN A 129 16.07 -15.18 -25.80
N TYR A 130 16.12 -15.20 -24.46
CA TYR A 130 16.63 -16.35 -23.70
C TYR A 130 15.60 -17.47 -23.54
N GLY A 131 14.30 -17.16 -23.54
CA GLY A 131 13.22 -18.15 -23.55
C GLY A 131 13.08 -18.88 -24.88
N ALA A 132 13.24 -18.17 -26.01
CA ALA A 132 13.28 -18.78 -27.35
C ALA A 132 14.59 -19.54 -27.59
N GLY A 133 15.71 -19.07 -27.04
CA GLY A 133 17.01 -19.73 -27.13
C GLY A 133 17.06 -21.11 -26.44
N ALA A 134 16.19 -21.38 -25.46
CA ALA A 134 16.08 -22.68 -24.80
C ALA A 134 15.42 -23.77 -25.69
N HIS A 135 14.81 -23.40 -26.81
CA HIS A 135 14.15 -24.33 -27.73
C HIS A 135 14.97 -24.69 -28.98
N HIS A 136 16.16 -24.10 -29.18
CA HIS A 136 17.06 -24.49 -30.27
C HIS A 136 18.17 -25.40 -29.76
N VAL A 137 17.91 -26.71 -29.74
CA VAL A 137 18.97 -27.73 -29.75
C VAL A 137 19.18 -28.13 -31.21
N PRO A 138 20.22 -27.63 -31.91
CA PRO A 138 20.56 -28.12 -33.23
C PRO A 138 21.07 -29.56 -33.09
N GLY A 139 20.54 -30.43 -33.96
CA GLY A 139 20.63 -31.89 -33.87
C GLY A 139 22.02 -32.45 -33.60
N ARG A 140 22.06 -33.47 -32.74
CA ARG A 140 23.16 -34.45 -32.74
C ARG A 140 22.96 -35.37 -33.93
N ARG A 141 23.89 -35.29 -34.88
CA ARG A 141 24.16 -36.35 -35.86
C ARG A 141 24.77 -37.56 -35.15
#